data_AF-A0A2S0K649-F1
#
_entry.id   AF-A0A2S0K649-F1
#
_cell.length_a   1.000
_cell.length_b   1.000
_cell.length_c   1.000
_cell.angle_alpha   90.00
_cell.angle_beta   90.00
_cell.angle_gamma   90.00
#
_symmetry.space_group_name_H-M   'P 1'
#
loop_
_entity.id
_entity.type
_entity.pdbx_description
1 polymer ?
#
loop_
_entity_poly.entity_id
_entity_poly.type
_entity_poly.pdbx_seq_one_letter_code
_entity_poly.pdbx_strand_id
1 'polypeptide(L)'
;MDIKVNTRKILVTLCLMLVISTILSFSTYAASNNQSPIVVASERIPKQTITLGQPQKVIDLSKVFYDADGDTLTYKVVPSPFGIVATQVTGDQLIIEGVAPGNTRIKVTADDGKVGRAMTSFEVEVLLQANTDPVVAEALTNQTLAVNSADSTIDISNVFTDADNDVLTLSAVSNDTDIATVSLNGTILSISPQKVGAATITLTATDGNGGTISTNFTVTVTAASSNHAPIVAKTIKDQRGNENGVIWNIELNDIFTDEDQDALTLSVNSSNEAVAAVTLNGTTLSLQPKAIGTSRIMVTASDGNGGQVSTIFIVTIEAPTFFITDFLQGGSGRDVIQLSNPNLFEETVGYEIVLHQYNPTASTRNVERVEIFRANNANYIIINEIFYDFFDLTNAQYYNNEFHVENGSYIVAIALERNGQIVDLLGDPTSTTALLPNNGGLARYSRFQSGSSIFESSEWRQLQPGDYSTINK
;
A
#
# COMPACT_ATOMS: atom_id res chain seq x y z
N MET A 1 -62.76 -29.60 122.40
CA MET A 1 -62.85 -28.13 122.58
C MET A 1 -62.13 -27.47 121.42
N ASP A 2 -62.89 -26.72 120.62
CA ASP A 2 -62.56 -25.45 119.94
C ASP A 2 -61.28 -25.20 119.09
N ILE A 3 -61.35 -24.16 118.24
CA ILE A 3 -60.28 -23.43 117.51
C ILE A 3 -59.45 -24.29 116.51
N LYS A 4 -59.73 -24.31 115.18
CA LYS A 4 -59.37 -23.33 114.10
C LYS A 4 -57.86 -22.97 114.09
N VAL A 5 -57.12 -22.96 112.98
CA VAL A 5 -57.24 -22.17 111.72
C VAL A 5 -56.41 -22.91 110.62
N ASN A 6 -57.00 -23.32 109.49
CA ASN A 6 -56.90 -22.71 108.13
C ASN A 6 -55.47 -22.77 107.48
N THR A 7 -55.22 -23.18 106.22
CA THR A 7 -56.08 -23.35 105.02
C THR A 7 -55.53 -24.45 104.07
N ARG A 8 -56.34 -24.98 103.11
CA ARG A 8 -55.97 -26.09 102.17
C ARG A 8 -55.53 -25.65 100.76
N LYS A 9 -54.67 -26.46 100.10
CA LYS A 9 -54.60 -26.80 98.64
C LYS A 9 -53.65 -28.02 98.49
N ILE A 10 -54.10 -29.28 98.54
CA ILE A 10 -54.73 -30.13 97.49
C ILE A 10 -53.75 -30.69 96.43
N LEU A 11 -53.43 -31.99 96.61
CA LEU A 11 -53.03 -33.08 95.68
C LEU A 11 -52.22 -32.84 94.38
N VAL A 12 -51.13 -33.63 94.26
CA VAL A 12 -50.60 -34.27 93.03
C VAL A 12 -50.21 -35.74 93.40
N THR A 13 -50.09 -36.66 92.43
CA THR A 13 -50.45 -38.08 92.62
C THR A 13 -49.36 -39.13 92.28
N LEU A 14 -49.04 -40.00 93.27
CA LEU A 14 -48.69 -41.45 93.21
C LEU A 14 -47.56 -42.01 92.29
N CYS A 15 -46.67 -42.88 92.84
CA CYS A 15 -46.40 -44.30 92.44
C CYS A 15 -44.90 -44.79 92.49
N LEU A 16 -44.67 -46.04 92.97
CA LEU A 16 -43.51 -47.01 92.85
C LEU A 16 -42.02 -46.52 92.92
N MET A 17 -41.04 -47.12 93.66
CA MET A 17 -40.57 -48.53 93.91
C MET A 17 -39.65 -49.14 92.81
N LEU A 18 -38.54 -49.90 93.05
CA LEU A 18 -37.79 -50.28 94.27
C LEU A 18 -36.36 -50.90 93.99
N VAL A 19 -35.35 -50.63 94.85
CA VAL A 19 -34.24 -51.53 95.34
C VAL A 19 -33.12 -52.09 94.39
N ILE A 20 -32.07 -52.66 95.01
CA ILE A 20 -30.68 -52.96 94.58
C ILE A 20 -30.22 -54.24 95.38
N SER A 21 -29.28 -55.15 95.07
CA SER A 21 -28.19 -55.28 94.06
C SER A 21 -28.18 -56.73 93.45
N THR A 22 -27.15 -57.57 93.21
CA THR A 22 -25.73 -57.70 93.63
C THR A 22 -24.80 -58.36 92.57
N ILE A 23 -23.65 -57.71 92.28
CA ILE A 23 -22.28 -58.26 92.12
C ILE A 23 -21.95 -59.37 91.08
N LEU A 24 -21.12 -58.96 90.09
CA LEU A 24 -20.08 -59.66 89.30
C LEU A 24 -20.32 -61.03 88.62
N SER A 25 -20.17 -61.01 87.29
CA SER A 25 -19.05 -61.70 86.63
C SER A 25 -18.54 -60.86 85.43
N PHE A 26 -17.25 -60.96 85.11
CA PHE A 26 -16.58 -60.14 84.08
C PHE A 26 -16.56 -60.85 82.71
N SER A 27 -16.84 -60.10 81.64
CA SER A 27 -16.13 -60.25 80.37
C SER A 27 -15.95 -58.87 79.74
N THR A 28 -14.75 -58.58 79.25
CA THR A 28 -14.35 -57.22 78.87
C THR A 28 -14.55 -56.97 77.38
N TYR A 29 -15.27 -55.90 77.05
CA TYR A 29 -14.78 -54.99 76.04
C TYR A 29 -14.71 -53.59 76.65
N ALA A 30 -13.58 -52.91 76.46
CA ALA A 30 -13.43 -51.55 76.95
C ALA A 30 -14.29 -50.63 76.09
N ALA A 31 -15.22 -49.92 76.73
CA ALA A 31 -15.44 -48.54 76.30
C ALA A 31 -14.12 -47.81 76.58
N SER A 32 -13.40 -47.41 75.54
CA SER A 32 -12.42 -46.34 75.67
C SER A 32 -13.10 -45.12 76.27
N ASN A 33 -12.38 -44.35 77.10
CA ASN A 33 -12.88 -43.07 77.61
C ASN A 33 -12.92 -42.05 76.47
N ASN A 34 -13.90 -42.21 75.58
CA ASN A 34 -13.96 -41.46 74.33
C ASN A 34 -14.47 -40.05 74.57
N GLN A 35 -13.59 -39.08 74.42
CA GLN A 35 -13.91 -37.67 74.58
C GLN A 35 -14.55 -37.16 73.29
N SER A 36 -15.86 -36.90 73.32
CA SER A 36 -16.54 -36.36 72.14
C SER A 36 -15.90 -35.04 71.69
N PRO A 37 -15.79 -34.79 70.37
CA PRO A 37 -15.24 -33.54 69.86
C PRO A 37 -16.02 -32.33 70.38
N ILE A 38 -15.32 -31.21 70.49
CA ILE A 38 -15.85 -29.94 70.98
C ILE A 38 -15.74 -28.84 69.92
N VAL A 39 -16.62 -27.85 69.98
CA VAL A 39 -16.46 -26.60 69.22
C VAL A 39 -15.49 -25.70 69.99
N VAL A 40 -14.35 -25.37 69.41
CA VAL A 40 -13.38 -24.45 70.01
C VAL A 40 -14.00 -23.06 70.08
N ALA A 41 -14.14 -22.51 71.30
CA ALA A 41 -15.00 -21.36 71.53
C ALA A 41 -14.47 -20.05 70.90
N SER A 42 -13.14 -19.91 70.75
CA SER A 42 -12.50 -18.78 70.06
C SER A 42 -12.62 -18.87 68.54
N GLU A 43 -12.54 -20.08 67.98
CA GLU A 43 -12.50 -20.35 66.53
C GLU A 43 -13.91 -20.55 65.93
N ARG A 44 -14.95 -19.98 66.56
CA ARG A 44 -16.31 -20.06 66.03
C ARG A 44 -16.42 -19.23 64.75
N ILE A 45 -16.79 -19.90 63.66
CA ILE A 45 -17.03 -19.30 62.34
C ILE A 45 -18.02 -18.12 62.48
N PRO A 46 -17.61 -16.87 62.17
CA PRO A 46 -18.52 -15.72 62.20
C PRO A 46 -19.47 -15.73 60.99
N LYS A 47 -20.44 -14.80 60.95
CA LYS A 47 -21.24 -14.58 59.73
C LYS A 47 -20.31 -14.34 58.54
N GLN A 48 -20.54 -15.06 57.45
CA GLN A 48 -19.88 -14.85 56.17
C GLN A 48 -20.77 -14.01 55.26
N THR A 49 -20.15 -13.20 54.41
CA THR A 49 -20.79 -12.56 53.27
C THR A 49 -20.02 -12.97 52.02
N ILE A 50 -20.75 -13.33 50.96
CA ILE A 50 -20.26 -13.76 49.65
C ILE A 50 -21.01 -12.90 48.62
N THR A 51 -20.37 -12.54 47.52
CA THR A 51 -21.07 -11.96 46.36
C THR A 51 -21.23 -13.04 45.31
N LEU A 52 -22.40 -13.10 44.66
CA LEU A 52 -22.65 -14.02 43.55
C LEU A 52 -21.58 -13.84 42.46
N GLY A 53 -21.14 -14.93 41.82
CA GLY A 53 -20.08 -14.90 40.79
C GLY A 53 -18.63 -14.82 41.31
N GLN A 54 -18.41 -14.47 42.58
CA GLN A 54 -17.06 -14.38 43.16
C GLN A 54 -16.47 -15.75 43.57
N PRO A 55 -15.12 -15.87 43.69
CA PRO A 55 -14.45 -17.12 44.02
C PRO A 55 -14.95 -17.80 45.32
N GLN A 56 -14.92 -19.14 45.32
CA GLN A 56 -15.39 -19.98 46.43
C GLN A 56 -14.73 -19.63 47.77
N LYS A 57 -15.55 -19.56 48.83
CA LYS A 57 -15.09 -19.28 50.19
C LYS A 57 -14.70 -20.56 50.91
N VAL A 58 -13.41 -20.72 51.21
CA VAL A 58 -12.88 -21.86 51.98
C VAL A 58 -12.81 -21.53 53.48
N ILE A 59 -13.19 -22.49 54.32
CA ILE A 59 -13.13 -22.45 55.78
C ILE A 59 -12.45 -23.72 56.29
N ASP A 60 -11.43 -23.53 57.13
CA ASP A 60 -10.67 -24.59 57.79
C ASP A 60 -11.37 -25.03 59.09
N LEU A 61 -11.94 -26.24 59.09
CA LEU A 61 -12.70 -26.79 60.21
C LEU A 61 -11.83 -27.37 61.32
N SER A 62 -10.54 -27.67 61.06
CA SER A 62 -9.61 -28.25 62.04
C SER A 62 -9.30 -27.33 63.24
N LYS A 63 -9.61 -26.03 63.08
CA LYS A 63 -9.56 -25.01 64.14
C LYS A 63 -10.89 -24.90 64.89
N VAL A 64 -12.00 -25.07 64.18
CA VAL A 64 -13.37 -24.90 64.67
C VAL A 64 -13.77 -26.06 65.58
N PHE A 65 -13.29 -27.26 65.27
CA PHE A 65 -13.56 -28.48 66.02
C PHE A 65 -12.25 -29.07 66.52
N TYR A 66 -12.24 -29.51 67.77
CA TYR A 66 -11.10 -30.18 68.39
C TYR A 66 -11.55 -31.50 69.02
N ASP A 67 -10.76 -32.54 68.80
CA ASP A 67 -10.89 -33.84 69.44
C ASP A 67 -9.74 -34.06 70.42
N ALA A 68 -10.06 -34.50 71.64
CA ALA A 68 -9.08 -34.60 72.73
C ALA A 68 -8.36 -35.97 72.78
N ASP A 69 -8.89 -36.99 72.10
CA ASP A 69 -8.23 -38.29 71.94
C ASP A 69 -7.41 -38.34 70.63
N GLY A 70 -7.66 -37.41 69.71
CA GLY A 70 -6.95 -37.25 68.44
C GLY A 70 -7.60 -37.97 67.27
N ASP A 71 -8.90 -38.27 67.36
CA ASP A 71 -9.63 -38.94 66.29
C ASP A 71 -9.75 -38.09 65.02
N THR A 72 -9.73 -38.75 63.86
CA THR A 72 -9.96 -38.09 62.56
C THR A 72 -11.44 -37.73 62.41
N LEU A 73 -11.74 -36.44 62.48
CA LEU A 73 -13.11 -35.95 62.39
C LEU A 73 -13.66 -36.03 60.96
N THR A 74 -14.94 -36.39 60.86
CA THR A 74 -15.70 -36.32 59.61
C THR A 74 -16.80 -35.27 59.73
N TYR A 75 -17.02 -34.47 58.68
CA TYR A 75 -17.91 -33.31 58.73
C TYR A 75 -19.14 -33.48 57.84
N LYS A 76 -20.32 -33.31 58.42
CA LYS A 76 -21.59 -33.18 57.69
C LYS A 76 -22.06 -31.73 57.71
N VAL A 77 -22.23 -31.16 56.53
CA VAL A 77 -22.62 -29.76 56.32
C VAL A 77 -24.01 -29.70 55.69
N VAL A 78 -24.87 -28.81 56.20
CA VAL A 78 -26.24 -28.61 55.71
C VAL A 78 -26.58 -27.10 55.73
N PRO A 79 -26.74 -26.43 54.57
CA PRO A 79 -27.33 -25.10 54.49
C PRO A 79 -28.86 -25.16 54.67
N SER A 80 -29.45 -24.09 55.20
CA SER A 80 -30.90 -23.93 55.31
C SER A 80 -31.30 -22.44 55.33
N PRO A 81 -32.12 -21.95 54.37
CA PRO A 81 -32.66 -22.68 53.21
C PRO A 81 -31.58 -23.18 52.24
N PHE A 82 -31.94 -24.22 51.48
CA PHE A 82 -31.14 -24.75 50.37
C PHE A 82 -31.19 -23.80 49.15
N GLY A 83 -30.25 -23.94 48.22
CA GLY A 83 -30.21 -23.21 46.95
C GLY A 83 -29.56 -21.82 46.99
N ILE A 84 -29.38 -21.23 48.17
CA ILE A 84 -28.63 -19.97 48.34
C ILE A 84 -27.12 -20.20 48.15
N VAL A 85 -26.61 -21.33 48.67
CA VAL A 85 -25.20 -21.74 48.52
C VAL A 85 -25.09 -23.22 48.17
N ALA A 86 -24.01 -23.58 47.47
CA ALA A 86 -23.49 -24.93 47.43
C ALA A 86 -22.40 -25.10 48.50
N THR A 87 -22.25 -26.31 49.05
CA THR A 87 -21.25 -26.62 50.08
C THR A 87 -20.58 -27.96 49.80
N GLN A 88 -19.25 -27.99 49.77
CA GLN A 88 -18.45 -29.20 49.66
C GLN A 88 -17.51 -29.32 50.87
N VAL A 89 -17.18 -30.54 51.27
CA VAL A 89 -16.16 -30.84 52.28
C VAL A 89 -15.06 -31.66 51.63
N THR A 90 -13.80 -31.31 51.89
CA THR A 90 -12.62 -32.06 51.43
C THR A 90 -11.58 -32.06 52.55
N GLY A 91 -11.49 -33.19 53.27
CA GLY A 91 -10.80 -33.24 54.56
C GLY A 91 -11.43 -32.26 55.54
N ASP A 92 -10.59 -31.47 56.21
CA ASP A 92 -11.02 -30.38 57.10
C ASP A 92 -11.49 -29.11 56.39
N GLN A 93 -11.47 -29.02 55.05
CA GLN A 93 -11.88 -27.81 54.35
C GLN A 93 -13.35 -27.86 53.95
N LEU A 94 -14.12 -26.90 54.45
CA LEU A 94 -15.47 -26.55 53.96
C LEU A 94 -15.33 -25.48 52.87
N ILE A 95 -15.73 -25.82 51.65
CA ILE A 95 -15.80 -24.94 50.48
C ILE A 95 -17.25 -24.50 50.30
N ILE A 96 -17.49 -23.20 50.15
CA ILE A 96 -18.82 -22.59 50.01
C ILE A 96 -18.86 -21.74 48.74
N GLU A 97 -19.88 -21.93 47.91
CA GLU A 97 -20.11 -21.19 46.67
C GLU A 97 -21.48 -20.50 46.73
N GLY A 98 -21.56 -19.23 46.30
CA GLY A 98 -22.83 -18.51 46.20
C GLY A 98 -23.59 -18.96 44.95
N VAL A 99 -24.85 -19.39 45.11
CA VAL A 99 -25.67 -19.94 44.02
C VAL A 99 -26.88 -19.06 43.72
N ALA A 100 -27.46 -18.42 44.74
CA ALA A 100 -28.54 -17.45 44.59
C ALA A 100 -28.46 -16.38 45.70
N PRO A 101 -28.88 -15.14 45.45
CA PRO A 101 -28.84 -14.08 46.47
C PRO A 101 -29.82 -14.36 47.61
N GLY A 102 -29.43 -14.00 48.84
CA GLY A 102 -30.23 -14.17 50.05
C GLY A 102 -29.42 -14.70 51.24
N ASN A 103 -30.12 -15.02 52.33
CA ASN A 103 -29.51 -15.47 53.58
C ASN A 103 -29.77 -16.97 53.82
N THR A 104 -28.75 -17.67 54.30
CA THR A 104 -28.85 -19.08 54.72
C THR A 104 -28.03 -19.34 55.97
N ARG A 105 -28.42 -20.34 56.77
CA ARG A 105 -27.65 -20.80 57.93
C ARG A 105 -27.01 -22.13 57.59
N ILE A 106 -25.67 -22.17 57.58
CA ILE A 106 -24.93 -23.42 57.46
C ILE A 106 -24.80 -24.03 58.85
N LYS A 107 -25.29 -25.28 59.00
CA LYS A 107 -24.96 -26.14 60.15
C LYS A 107 -23.82 -27.07 59.77
N VAL A 108 -22.78 -27.10 60.58
CA VAL A 108 -21.68 -28.07 60.50
C VAL A 108 -21.76 -29.00 61.70
N THR A 109 -21.67 -30.32 61.44
CA THR A 109 -21.62 -31.36 62.47
C THR A 109 -20.31 -32.13 62.27
N ALA A 110 -19.47 -32.18 63.30
CA ALA A 110 -18.29 -33.05 63.33
C ALA A 110 -18.63 -34.35 64.07
N ASP A 111 -18.12 -35.47 63.57
CA ASP A 111 -18.39 -36.83 64.04
C ASP A 111 -17.04 -37.58 64.15
N ASP A 112 -16.78 -38.17 65.32
CA ASP A 112 -15.53 -38.90 65.63
C ASP A 112 -15.49 -40.33 65.05
N GLY A 113 -16.54 -40.75 64.33
CA GLY A 113 -16.67 -42.10 63.79
C GLY A 113 -17.03 -43.15 64.85
N LYS A 114 -17.29 -42.73 66.10
CA LYS A 114 -17.62 -43.58 67.25
C LYS A 114 -19.01 -43.23 67.79
N VAL A 115 -19.09 -42.26 68.70
CA VAL A 115 -20.34 -41.84 69.38
C VAL A 115 -20.38 -40.35 69.71
N GLY A 116 -19.27 -39.62 69.57
CA GLY A 116 -19.18 -38.21 69.91
C GLY A 116 -19.50 -37.31 68.72
N ARG A 117 -20.22 -36.21 69.00
CA ARG A 117 -20.60 -35.22 67.98
C ARG A 117 -20.57 -33.81 68.53
N ALA A 118 -19.83 -32.95 67.83
CA ALA A 118 -19.94 -31.50 67.96
C ALA A 118 -20.82 -30.93 66.85
N MET A 119 -21.49 -29.81 67.10
CA MET A 119 -22.15 -29.04 66.05
C MET A 119 -22.05 -27.54 66.29
N THR A 120 -21.87 -26.79 65.21
CA THR A 120 -21.94 -25.33 65.19
C THR A 120 -22.81 -24.87 64.02
N SER A 121 -23.21 -23.61 64.01
CA SER A 121 -23.88 -23.02 62.87
C SER A 121 -23.57 -21.54 62.73
N PHE A 122 -23.34 -21.11 61.50
CA PHE A 122 -23.06 -19.71 61.15
C PHE A 122 -23.99 -19.27 60.01
N GLU A 123 -24.11 -17.96 59.83
CA GLU A 123 -24.90 -17.36 58.75
C GLU A 123 -24.01 -17.10 57.54
N VAL A 124 -24.56 -17.31 56.35
CA VAL A 124 -24.00 -16.88 55.08
C VAL A 124 -25.01 -16.00 54.38
N GLU A 125 -24.55 -14.85 53.91
CA GLU A 125 -25.31 -13.90 53.12
C GLU A 125 -24.70 -13.83 51.73
N VAL A 126 -25.47 -14.17 50.71
CA VAL A 126 -25.09 -14.05 49.31
C VAL A 126 -25.70 -12.77 48.76
N LEU A 127 -24.87 -11.81 48.40
CA LEU A 127 -25.27 -10.56 47.77
C LEU A 127 -25.29 -10.73 46.25
N LEU A 128 -26.12 -9.94 45.55
CA LEU A 128 -25.96 -9.74 44.12
C LEU A 128 -24.65 -8.99 43.84
N GLN A 129 -24.02 -9.31 42.71
CA GLN A 129 -23.05 -8.43 42.09
C GLN A 129 -23.79 -7.18 41.59
N ALA A 130 -23.22 -6.00 41.82
CA ALA A 130 -23.73 -4.76 41.24
C ALA A 130 -23.10 -4.58 39.85
N ASN A 131 -23.90 -4.14 38.88
CA ASN A 131 -23.43 -3.84 37.53
C ASN A 131 -22.40 -2.71 37.54
N THR A 132 -21.32 -2.87 36.79
CA THR A 132 -20.35 -1.80 36.52
C THR A 132 -20.67 -1.17 35.18
N ASP A 133 -20.81 0.16 35.10
CA ASP A 133 -21.01 0.81 33.81
C ASP A 133 -19.78 0.60 32.89
N PRO A 134 -19.96 0.36 31.58
CA PRO A 134 -18.86 0.24 30.63
C PRO A 134 -17.98 1.50 30.60
N VAL A 135 -16.68 1.33 30.33
CA VAL A 135 -15.71 2.43 30.29
C VAL A 135 -15.08 2.61 28.92
N VAL A 136 -14.67 3.84 28.60
CA VAL A 136 -13.84 4.14 27.42
C VAL A 136 -12.41 3.70 27.72
N ALA A 137 -11.92 2.69 27.01
CA ALA A 137 -10.56 2.15 27.18
C ALA A 137 -9.56 2.84 26.25
N GLU A 138 -9.95 3.10 25.00
CA GLU A 138 -9.15 3.83 24.02
C GLU A 138 -9.99 4.91 23.34
N ALA A 139 -9.57 6.17 23.44
CA ALA A 139 -10.26 7.29 22.79
C ALA A 139 -9.71 7.49 21.36
N LEU A 140 -10.61 7.45 20.37
CA LEU A 140 -10.23 7.70 18.98
C LEU A 140 -9.70 9.12 18.76
N THR A 141 -8.69 9.25 17.90
CA THR A 141 -8.16 10.54 17.47
C THR A 141 -9.06 11.20 16.43
N ASN A 142 -8.97 12.53 16.33
CA ASN A 142 -9.66 13.29 15.29
C ASN A 142 -9.17 12.87 13.90
N GLN A 143 -10.11 12.69 12.97
CA GLN A 143 -9.85 12.28 11.59
C GLN A 143 -9.85 13.50 10.66
N THR A 144 -9.08 13.43 9.58
CA THR A 144 -9.14 14.40 8.48
C THR A 144 -9.32 13.65 7.15
N LEU A 145 -10.38 13.95 6.42
CA LEU A 145 -10.77 13.30 5.16
C LEU A 145 -10.96 14.34 4.07
N ALA A 146 -10.85 13.95 2.80
CA ALA A 146 -11.17 14.82 1.67
C ALA A 146 -12.61 14.60 1.21
N VAL A 147 -13.32 15.66 0.81
CA VAL A 147 -14.63 15.52 0.15
C VAL A 147 -14.49 14.68 -1.13
N ASN A 148 -15.42 13.75 -1.34
CA ASN A 148 -15.41 12.73 -2.41
C ASN A 148 -14.28 11.68 -2.32
N SER A 149 -13.53 11.56 -1.21
CA SER A 149 -12.67 10.39 -1.02
C SER A 149 -13.51 9.13 -0.78
N ALA A 150 -12.88 7.96 -0.89
CA ALA A 150 -13.47 6.73 -0.38
C ALA A 150 -13.73 6.81 1.14
N ASP A 151 -14.67 5.99 1.62
CA ASP A 151 -14.97 5.80 3.03
C ASP A 151 -13.72 5.42 3.86
N SER A 152 -13.61 6.01 5.05
CA SER A 152 -12.58 5.64 6.04
C SER A 152 -13.13 4.61 7.01
N THR A 153 -12.41 3.50 7.20
CA THR A 153 -12.80 2.41 8.10
C THR A 153 -11.90 2.33 9.35
N ILE A 154 -12.52 2.19 10.52
CA ILE A 154 -11.85 2.10 11.82
C ILE A 154 -12.44 0.90 12.58
N ASP A 155 -11.60 0.00 13.10
CA ASP A 155 -12.04 -1.00 14.07
C ASP A 155 -12.14 -0.37 15.46
N ILE A 156 -13.33 -0.38 16.05
CA ILE A 156 -13.61 0.18 17.38
C ILE A 156 -13.69 -0.88 18.47
N SER A 157 -13.21 -2.11 18.21
CA SER A 157 -13.20 -3.26 19.12
C SER A 157 -12.60 -2.98 20.50
N ASN A 158 -11.59 -2.09 20.59
CA ASN A 158 -10.91 -1.74 21.85
C ASN A 158 -11.35 -0.38 22.45
N VAL A 159 -12.30 0.34 21.83
CA VAL A 159 -12.71 1.68 22.29
C VAL A 159 -13.44 1.62 23.65
N PHE A 160 -14.16 0.53 23.90
CA PHE A 160 -14.91 0.33 25.14
C PHE A 160 -14.57 -1.03 25.77
N THR A 161 -14.57 -1.08 27.10
CA THR A 161 -14.40 -2.32 27.87
C THR A 161 -15.38 -2.36 29.03
N ASP A 162 -15.78 -3.57 29.41
CA ASP A 162 -16.66 -3.84 30.53
C ASP A 162 -15.91 -4.59 31.65
N ALA A 163 -16.21 -4.31 32.91
CA ALA A 163 -15.52 -4.93 34.05
C ALA A 163 -16.15 -6.27 34.50
N ASP A 164 -17.46 -6.42 34.29
CA ASP A 164 -18.22 -7.64 34.55
C ASP A 164 -18.12 -8.63 33.36
N ASN A 165 -17.63 -8.16 32.21
CA ASN A 165 -17.42 -8.82 30.92
C ASN A 165 -18.73 -8.99 30.11
N ASP A 166 -19.66 -8.04 30.25
CA ASP A 166 -20.91 -8.01 29.50
C ASP A 166 -20.71 -7.72 28.00
N VAL A 167 -21.68 -8.18 27.18
CA VAL A 167 -21.61 -8.10 25.72
C VAL A 167 -22.05 -6.72 25.24
N LEU A 168 -21.09 -5.81 25.08
CA LEU A 168 -21.33 -4.43 24.67
C LEU A 168 -22.02 -4.33 23.29
N THR A 169 -23.20 -3.73 23.28
CA THR A 169 -23.87 -3.28 22.05
C THR A 169 -23.35 -1.89 21.70
N LEU A 170 -22.84 -1.74 20.47
CA LEU A 170 -22.21 -0.51 19.99
C LEU A 170 -23.10 0.26 19.01
N SER A 171 -22.99 1.58 19.01
CA SER A 171 -23.66 2.47 18.05
C SER A 171 -22.82 3.71 17.74
N ALA A 172 -23.03 4.29 16.56
CA ALA A 172 -22.30 5.47 16.06
C ALA A 172 -23.27 6.47 15.42
N VAL A 173 -23.11 7.76 15.72
CA VAL A 173 -23.95 8.85 15.20
C VAL A 173 -23.08 10.06 14.86
N SER A 174 -23.26 10.64 13.68
CA SER A 174 -22.72 11.96 13.32
C SER A 174 -23.68 13.06 13.75
N ASN A 175 -23.17 14.16 14.31
CA ASN A 175 -24.02 15.32 14.59
C ASN A 175 -24.40 16.12 13.33
N ASP A 176 -23.69 15.92 12.22
CA ASP A 176 -23.89 16.62 10.95
C ASP A 176 -23.64 15.66 9.77
N THR A 177 -24.74 15.08 9.28
CA THR A 177 -24.73 14.16 8.14
C THR A 177 -24.54 14.85 6.78
N ASP A 178 -24.71 16.18 6.71
CA ASP A 178 -24.39 16.94 5.48
C ASP A 178 -22.87 17.07 5.31
N ILE A 179 -22.09 16.95 6.38
CA ILE A 179 -20.62 16.96 6.39
C ILE A 179 -20.05 15.54 6.32
N ALA A 180 -20.45 14.64 7.22
CA ALA A 180 -19.99 13.25 7.24
C ALA A 180 -21.07 12.30 7.76
N THR A 181 -21.32 11.20 7.04
CA THR A 181 -22.19 10.12 7.50
C THR A 181 -21.36 8.98 8.11
N VAL A 182 -21.98 8.18 8.97
CA VAL A 182 -21.35 7.01 9.60
C VAL A 182 -22.25 5.78 9.55
N SER A 183 -21.63 4.60 9.50
CA SER A 183 -22.32 3.31 9.63
C SER A 183 -21.44 2.32 10.40
N LEU A 184 -22.04 1.29 10.98
CA LEU A 184 -21.35 0.29 11.81
C LEU A 184 -21.68 -1.12 11.32
N ASN A 185 -20.66 -1.97 11.20
CA ASN A 185 -20.80 -3.39 10.87
C ASN A 185 -19.93 -4.22 11.84
N GLY A 186 -20.57 -4.80 12.87
CA GLY A 186 -19.85 -5.38 14.01
C GLY A 186 -19.08 -4.29 14.76
N THR A 187 -17.76 -4.44 14.85
CA THR A 187 -16.86 -3.41 15.41
C THR A 187 -16.26 -2.48 14.35
N ILE A 188 -16.57 -2.65 13.06
CA ILE A 188 -16.05 -1.77 12.01
C ILE A 188 -16.96 -0.56 11.82
N LEU A 189 -16.43 0.62 12.12
CA LEU A 189 -17.00 1.93 11.81
C LEU A 189 -16.58 2.35 10.40
N SER A 190 -17.53 2.70 9.53
CA SER A 190 -17.28 3.36 8.24
C SER A 190 -17.71 4.82 8.32
N ILE A 191 -16.87 5.73 7.81
CA ILE A 191 -17.06 7.19 7.82
C ILE A 191 -17.00 7.69 6.37
N SER A 192 -18.07 8.29 5.87
CA SER A 192 -18.19 8.73 4.47
C SER A 192 -18.23 10.26 4.36
N PRO A 193 -17.21 10.93 3.79
CA PRO A 193 -17.11 12.39 3.74
C PRO A 193 -17.99 13.01 2.64
N GLN A 194 -19.02 13.77 3.04
CA GLN A 194 -20.02 14.34 2.13
C GLN A 194 -19.70 15.76 1.67
N LYS A 195 -19.12 16.60 2.53
CA LYS A 195 -18.96 18.04 2.28
C LYS A 195 -17.90 18.67 3.18
N VAL A 196 -17.21 19.69 2.67
CA VAL A 196 -16.20 20.46 3.42
C VAL A 196 -16.80 21.07 4.69
N GLY A 197 -16.19 20.79 5.84
CA GLY A 197 -16.67 21.18 7.17
C GLY A 197 -16.02 20.37 8.28
N ALA A 198 -16.60 20.37 9.48
CA ALA A 198 -16.24 19.45 10.56
C ALA A 198 -17.49 18.93 11.27
N ALA A 199 -17.54 17.61 11.50
CA ALA A 199 -18.60 16.93 12.21
C ALA A 199 -18.03 16.16 13.42
N THR A 200 -18.77 16.11 14.51
CA THR A 200 -18.46 15.29 15.68
C THR A 200 -19.18 13.95 15.56
N ILE A 201 -18.41 12.86 15.58
CA ILE A 201 -18.93 11.50 15.66
C ILE A 201 -19.00 11.12 17.13
N THR A 202 -20.17 10.68 17.59
CA THR A 202 -20.39 10.11 18.92
C THR A 202 -20.51 8.61 18.79
N LEU A 203 -19.70 7.88 19.55
CA LEU A 203 -19.78 6.43 19.73
C LEU A 203 -20.39 6.15 21.10
N THR A 204 -21.30 5.18 21.19
CA THR A 204 -21.97 4.79 22.43
C THR A 204 -21.97 3.27 22.59
N ALA A 205 -21.62 2.80 23.79
CA ALA A 205 -21.68 1.41 24.20
C ALA A 205 -22.69 1.21 25.34
N THR A 206 -23.41 0.09 25.31
CA THR A 206 -24.35 -0.32 26.36
C THR A 206 -24.15 -1.80 26.69
N ASP A 207 -24.12 -2.14 27.98
CA ASP A 207 -24.01 -3.53 28.47
C ASP A 207 -25.29 -4.36 28.27
N GLY A 208 -26.45 -3.71 28.22
CA GLY A 208 -27.77 -4.34 28.23
C GLY A 208 -28.36 -4.60 29.63
N ASN A 209 -27.57 -4.39 30.69
CA ASN A 209 -27.92 -4.57 32.10
C ASN A 209 -28.26 -3.24 32.80
N GLY A 210 -27.81 -2.09 32.26
CA GLY A 210 -28.23 -0.75 32.66
C GLY A 210 -27.19 0.35 32.46
N GLY A 211 -25.92 0.00 32.30
CA GLY A 211 -24.83 0.93 32.06
C GLY A 211 -24.76 1.41 30.62
N THR A 212 -24.28 2.63 30.44
CA THR A 212 -24.15 3.28 29.12
C THR A 212 -23.06 4.33 29.17
N ILE A 213 -22.17 4.31 28.18
CA ILE A 213 -21.08 5.28 28.05
C ILE A 213 -20.96 5.76 26.61
N SER A 214 -20.54 7.01 26.43
CA SER A 214 -20.27 7.60 25.12
C SER A 214 -18.91 8.27 25.07
N THR A 215 -18.26 8.19 23.91
CA THR A 215 -17.07 8.97 23.56
C THR A 215 -17.27 9.69 22.23
N ASN A 216 -16.45 10.70 21.93
CA ASN A 216 -16.57 11.46 20.70
C ASN A 216 -15.21 11.86 20.12
N PHE A 217 -15.17 12.02 18.80
CA PHE A 217 -14.04 12.54 18.05
C PHE A 217 -14.53 13.40 16.87
N THR A 218 -13.69 14.31 16.39
CA THR A 218 -14.01 15.18 15.25
C THR A 218 -13.53 14.56 13.95
N VAL A 219 -14.39 14.55 12.93
CA VAL A 219 -14.04 14.31 11.52
C VAL A 219 -14.03 15.67 10.82
N THR A 220 -12.85 16.12 10.41
CA THR A 220 -12.71 17.30 9.55
C THR A 220 -12.73 16.85 8.09
N VAL A 221 -13.69 17.33 7.31
CA VAL A 221 -13.71 17.11 5.86
C VAL A 221 -13.11 18.36 5.20
N THR A 222 -11.96 18.22 4.56
CA THR A 222 -11.35 19.28 3.76
C THR A 222 -11.92 19.27 2.34
N ALA A 223 -11.61 20.30 1.57
CA ALA A 223 -11.62 20.14 0.12
C ALA A 223 -10.67 18.98 -0.26
N ALA A 224 -10.89 18.36 -1.43
CA ALA A 224 -9.82 17.62 -2.07
C ALA A 224 -8.60 18.54 -2.26
N SER A 225 -7.40 17.96 -2.31
CA SER A 225 -6.19 18.71 -2.67
C SER A 225 -6.41 19.46 -3.98
N SER A 226 -5.80 20.64 -4.10
CA SER A 226 -5.87 21.44 -5.32
C SER A 226 -5.02 20.80 -6.40
N ASN A 227 -5.58 19.78 -7.06
CA ASN A 227 -4.95 18.97 -8.10
C ASN A 227 -4.12 19.80 -9.08
N HIS A 228 -2.81 19.60 -9.05
CA HIS A 228 -1.86 20.29 -9.92
C HIS A 228 -1.82 19.61 -11.27
N ALA A 229 -2.63 20.11 -12.22
CA ALA A 229 -2.70 19.56 -13.57
C ALA A 229 -1.29 19.38 -14.19
N PRO A 230 -1.02 18.26 -14.87
CA PRO A 230 0.31 17.92 -15.37
C PRO A 230 0.90 19.00 -16.28
N ILE A 231 2.22 19.06 -16.36
CA ILE A 231 2.97 20.03 -17.17
C ILE A 231 3.82 19.34 -18.24
N VAL A 232 4.11 20.05 -19.33
CA VAL A 232 5.05 19.60 -20.38
C VAL A 232 6.48 19.85 -19.90
N ALA A 233 7.19 18.80 -19.52
CA ALA A 233 8.56 18.86 -19.00
C ALA A 233 9.63 18.85 -20.11
N LYS A 234 9.33 18.23 -21.27
CA LYS A 234 10.25 18.17 -22.42
C LYS A 234 9.50 18.39 -23.73
N THR A 235 10.12 19.09 -24.66
CA THR A 235 9.61 19.24 -26.04
C THR A 235 9.89 18.01 -26.88
N ILE A 236 8.89 17.51 -27.61
CA ILE A 236 9.08 16.52 -28.67
C ILE A 236 9.63 17.25 -29.91
N LYS A 237 10.71 16.74 -30.53
CA LYS A 237 11.20 17.26 -31.82
C LYS A 237 10.20 16.94 -32.94
N ASP A 238 10.03 17.87 -33.86
CA ASP A 238 9.39 17.62 -35.15
C ASP A 238 10.07 16.43 -35.88
N GLN A 239 9.29 15.71 -36.67
CA GLN A 239 9.68 14.45 -37.30
C GLN A 239 9.56 14.54 -38.81
N ARG A 240 10.45 13.83 -39.50
CA ARG A 240 10.46 13.72 -40.96
C ARG A 240 10.50 12.25 -41.37
N GLY A 241 9.89 11.93 -42.51
CA GLY A 241 9.89 10.59 -43.11
C GLY A 241 9.43 10.65 -44.57
N ASN A 242 9.37 9.50 -45.22
CA ASN A 242 9.01 9.42 -46.63
C ASN A 242 7.71 8.64 -46.88
N GLU A 243 7.06 8.93 -48.00
CA GLU A 243 5.84 8.25 -48.42
C GLU A 243 6.08 6.74 -48.59
N ASN A 244 5.16 5.91 -48.10
CA ASN A 244 5.31 4.44 -47.99
C ASN A 244 6.52 3.96 -47.14
N GLY A 245 7.13 4.85 -46.33
CA GLY A 245 8.20 4.51 -45.41
C GLY A 245 7.79 3.51 -44.31
N VAL A 246 8.78 2.95 -43.63
CA VAL A 246 8.57 2.04 -42.49
C VAL A 246 7.95 2.77 -41.29
N ILE A 247 7.22 2.03 -40.46
CA ILE A 247 6.75 2.52 -39.14
C ILE A 247 7.96 2.75 -38.24
N TRP A 248 7.99 3.85 -37.49
CA TRP A 248 8.96 4.08 -36.42
C TRP A 248 8.28 4.45 -35.09
N ASN A 249 9.05 4.31 -34.01
CA ASN A 249 8.59 4.59 -32.65
C ASN A 249 9.22 5.87 -32.10
N ILE A 250 8.49 6.55 -31.23
CA ILE A 250 8.91 7.72 -30.45
C ILE A 250 8.56 7.43 -28.99
N GLU A 251 9.55 7.51 -28.11
CA GLU A 251 9.35 7.32 -26.67
C GLU A 251 8.88 8.62 -26.02
N LEU A 252 7.76 8.57 -25.29
CA LEU A 252 7.16 9.72 -24.61
C LEU A 252 7.51 9.81 -23.12
N ASN A 253 8.49 9.04 -22.65
CA ASN A 253 8.94 9.05 -21.26
C ASN A 253 9.47 10.45 -20.89
N ASP A 254 9.09 10.94 -19.71
CA ASP A 254 9.40 12.28 -19.19
C ASP A 254 8.96 13.47 -20.07
N ILE A 255 8.10 13.29 -21.08
CA ILE A 255 7.54 14.43 -21.85
C ILE A 255 6.63 15.27 -20.94
N PHE A 256 5.96 14.62 -19.99
CA PHE A 256 5.09 15.22 -19.00
C PHE A 256 5.55 14.87 -17.58
N THR A 257 5.27 15.77 -16.64
CA THR A 257 5.48 15.54 -15.20
C THR A 257 4.28 16.08 -14.42
N ASP A 258 4.07 15.52 -13.24
CA ASP A 258 2.99 15.86 -12.33
C ASP A 258 3.57 16.26 -10.96
N GLU A 259 2.98 17.26 -10.28
CA GLU A 259 3.49 17.74 -8.98
C GLU A 259 2.94 16.92 -7.80
N ASP A 260 1.70 16.44 -7.89
CA ASP A 260 1.09 15.53 -6.92
C ASP A 260 1.58 14.07 -7.10
N GLN A 261 2.30 13.80 -8.21
CA GLN A 261 2.82 12.50 -8.67
C GLN A 261 1.72 11.52 -9.12
N ASP A 262 0.64 12.04 -9.68
CA ASP A 262 -0.46 11.24 -10.22
C ASP A 262 -0.06 10.38 -11.44
N ALA A 263 -0.78 9.28 -11.64
CA ALA A 263 -0.48 8.25 -12.64
C ALA A 263 -0.94 8.67 -14.05
N LEU A 264 -0.13 9.46 -14.74
CA LEU A 264 -0.48 10.07 -16.03
C LEU A 264 -0.89 9.06 -17.11
N THR A 265 -2.12 9.19 -17.58
CA THR A 265 -2.64 8.50 -18.77
C THR A 265 -2.37 9.35 -20.01
N LEU A 266 -1.68 8.77 -21.01
CA LEU A 266 -1.35 9.44 -22.27
C LEU A 266 -2.34 9.10 -23.39
N SER A 267 -2.55 10.04 -24.30
CA SER A 267 -3.30 9.86 -25.55
C SER A 267 -2.66 10.64 -26.70
N VAL A 268 -2.90 10.19 -27.94
CA VAL A 268 -2.33 10.79 -29.16
C VAL A 268 -3.41 11.00 -30.22
N ASN A 269 -3.27 12.07 -31.01
CA ASN A 269 -4.10 12.33 -32.17
C ASN A 269 -3.27 12.95 -33.31
N SER A 270 -3.57 12.55 -34.55
CA SER A 270 -3.02 13.17 -35.76
C SER A 270 -4.07 14.07 -36.40
N SER A 271 -3.71 15.32 -36.70
CA SER A 271 -4.62 16.23 -37.43
C SER A 271 -4.91 15.77 -38.86
N ASN A 272 -4.13 14.82 -39.40
CA ASN A 272 -4.28 14.25 -40.73
C ASN A 272 -3.76 12.80 -40.78
N GLU A 273 -4.60 11.85 -40.38
CA GLU A 273 -4.31 10.40 -40.43
C GLU A 273 -4.13 9.82 -41.85
N ALA A 274 -4.41 10.59 -42.91
CA ALA A 274 -4.12 10.21 -44.29
C ALA A 274 -2.67 10.54 -44.70
N VAL A 275 -2.02 11.50 -44.05
CA VAL A 275 -0.58 11.79 -44.20
C VAL A 275 0.25 10.94 -43.25
N ALA A 276 -0.07 11.00 -41.95
CA ALA A 276 0.61 10.24 -40.90
C ALA A 276 -0.40 9.76 -39.86
N ALA A 277 -0.52 8.44 -39.68
CA ALA A 277 -1.30 7.87 -38.59
C ALA A 277 -0.40 7.57 -37.38
N VAL A 278 -1.00 7.62 -36.20
CA VAL A 278 -0.31 7.36 -34.93
C VAL A 278 -1.12 6.37 -34.09
N THR A 279 -0.41 5.50 -33.38
CA THR A 279 -0.95 4.67 -32.30
C THR A 279 -0.06 4.81 -31.07
N LEU A 280 -0.59 4.45 -29.91
CA LEU A 280 0.11 4.53 -28.63
C LEU A 280 -0.01 3.20 -27.90
N ASN A 281 1.09 2.72 -27.32
CA ASN A 281 1.12 1.55 -26.46
C ASN A 281 1.98 1.88 -25.22
N GLY A 282 1.33 2.10 -24.07
CA GLY A 282 1.98 2.70 -22.91
C GLY A 282 2.51 4.09 -23.25
N THR A 283 3.82 4.30 -23.14
CA THR A 283 4.52 5.55 -23.50
C THR A 283 5.18 5.51 -24.89
N THR A 284 5.10 4.39 -25.62
CA THR A 284 5.65 4.27 -26.98
C THR A 284 4.60 4.70 -28.02
N LEU A 285 4.86 5.79 -28.73
CA LEU A 285 4.07 6.26 -29.87
C LEU A 285 4.63 5.63 -31.16
N SER A 286 3.82 4.82 -31.87
CA SER A 286 4.16 4.30 -33.19
C SER A 286 3.55 5.16 -34.30
N LEU A 287 4.37 5.56 -35.28
CA LEU A 287 4.01 6.49 -36.34
C LEU A 287 4.12 5.78 -37.70
N GLN A 288 3.01 5.78 -38.46
CA GLN A 288 2.93 5.24 -39.81
C GLN A 288 2.82 6.39 -40.84
N PRO A 289 3.81 6.58 -41.73
CA PRO A 289 3.67 7.46 -42.89
C PRO A 289 2.73 6.83 -43.93
N LYS A 290 1.96 7.66 -44.65
CA LYS A 290 0.98 7.18 -45.65
C LYS A 290 0.93 7.98 -46.95
N ALA A 291 1.02 9.30 -46.89
CA ALA A 291 0.94 10.18 -48.06
C ALA A 291 1.80 11.43 -47.85
N ILE A 292 2.32 12.01 -48.94
CA ILE A 292 3.08 13.28 -48.91
C ILE A 292 2.23 14.41 -48.29
N GLY A 293 2.83 15.17 -47.37
CA GLY A 293 2.19 16.32 -46.71
C GLY A 293 2.69 16.54 -45.29
N THR A 294 1.95 17.33 -44.52
CA THR A 294 2.21 17.55 -43.08
C THR A 294 1.02 17.14 -42.22
N SER A 295 1.31 16.71 -41.00
CA SER A 295 0.33 16.52 -39.93
C SER A 295 0.86 17.11 -38.62
N ARG A 296 -0.05 17.59 -37.75
CA ARG A 296 0.27 17.98 -36.38
C ARG A 296 -0.13 16.82 -35.48
N ILE A 297 0.82 16.27 -34.74
CA ILE A 297 0.57 15.21 -33.76
C ILE A 297 0.42 15.88 -32.40
N MET A 298 -0.78 15.81 -31.85
CA MET A 298 -1.07 16.24 -30.49
C MET A 298 -0.90 15.05 -29.55
N VAL A 299 -0.16 15.26 -28.47
CA VAL A 299 -0.01 14.31 -27.37
C VAL A 299 -0.57 14.97 -26.11
N THR A 300 -1.50 14.29 -25.43
CA THR A 300 -2.16 14.79 -24.23
C THR A 300 -1.91 13.86 -23.05
N ALA A 301 -1.54 14.42 -21.91
CA ALA A 301 -1.49 13.74 -20.62
C ALA A 301 -2.70 14.14 -19.76
N SER A 302 -3.20 13.19 -18.98
CA SER A 302 -4.30 13.34 -18.02
C SER A 302 -3.90 12.69 -16.69
N ASP A 303 -4.07 13.40 -15.58
CA ASP A 303 -3.89 12.83 -14.22
C ASP A 303 -5.00 11.81 -13.88
N GLY A 304 -6.22 12.04 -14.40
CA GLY A 304 -7.43 11.25 -14.09
C GLY A 304 -8.29 11.87 -12.99
N ASN A 305 -7.76 12.87 -12.29
CA ASN A 305 -8.40 13.64 -11.23
C ASN A 305 -9.02 14.96 -11.74
N GLY A 306 -8.63 15.42 -12.93
CA GLY A 306 -9.32 16.47 -13.69
C GLY A 306 -8.40 17.39 -14.51
N GLY A 307 -7.10 17.35 -14.27
CA GLY A 307 -6.10 18.13 -15.00
C GLY A 307 -5.61 17.42 -16.26
N GLN A 308 -5.38 18.22 -17.30
CA GLN A 308 -4.88 17.77 -18.59
C GLN A 308 -3.97 18.81 -19.22
N VAL A 309 -2.96 18.35 -19.95
CA VAL A 309 -2.08 19.20 -20.76
C VAL A 309 -1.74 18.54 -22.08
N SER A 310 -1.58 19.34 -23.12
CA SER A 310 -1.23 18.87 -24.47
C SER A 310 0.05 19.53 -24.98
N THR A 311 0.86 18.76 -25.69
CA THR A 311 1.97 19.26 -26.52
C THR A 311 1.76 18.84 -27.98
N ILE A 312 2.41 19.53 -28.92
CA ILE A 312 2.26 19.27 -30.36
C ILE A 312 3.63 19.29 -31.03
N PHE A 313 3.89 18.29 -31.87
CA PHE A 313 4.99 18.29 -32.85
C PHE A 313 4.43 18.13 -34.27
N ILE A 314 5.21 18.52 -35.27
CA ILE A 314 4.89 18.39 -36.69
C ILE A 314 5.53 17.09 -37.23
N VAL A 315 4.79 16.41 -38.11
CA VAL A 315 5.29 15.31 -38.93
C VAL A 315 5.21 15.72 -40.38
N THR A 316 6.35 15.72 -41.08
CA THR A 316 6.46 16.00 -42.52
C THR A 316 6.78 14.71 -43.25
N ILE A 317 5.91 14.33 -44.19
CA ILE A 317 6.08 13.16 -45.06
C ILE A 317 6.39 13.65 -46.48
N GLU A 318 7.51 13.18 -47.03
CA GLU A 318 8.10 13.71 -48.26
C GLU A 318 8.17 12.65 -49.37
N ALA A 319 8.19 13.11 -50.63
CA ALA A 319 8.60 12.26 -51.74
C ALA A 319 10.08 11.85 -51.56
N PRO A 320 10.49 10.64 -51.92
CA PRO A 320 11.90 10.31 -52.03
C PRO A 320 12.59 11.21 -53.06
N THR A 321 13.80 11.70 -52.74
CA THR A 321 14.61 12.58 -53.59
C THR A 321 16.05 12.09 -53.60
N PHE A 322 16.86 12.50 -54.58
CA PHE A 322 18.31 12.32 -54.50
C PHE A 322 18.89 12.97 -53.21
N PHE A 323 19.71 12.23 -52.45
CA PHE A 323 20.13 12.60 -51.08
C PHE A 323 21.46 11.98 -50.65
N ILE A 324 22.10 12.54 -49.62
CA ILE A 324 23.34 12.04 -49.00
C ILE A 324 22.99 10.92 -48.00
N THR A 325 23.44 9.68 -48.26
CA THR A 325 23.29 8.57 -47.30
C THR A 325 24.46 8.51 -46.32
N ASP A 326 25.69 8.76 -46.78
CA ASP A 326 26.89 8.55 -45.98
C ASP A 326 27.95 9.62 -46.23
N PHE A 327 28.67 10.01 -45.18
CA PHE A 327 29.97 10.66 -45.27
C PHE A 327 30.92 10.04 -44.24
N LEU A 328 32.06 9.54 -44.71
CA LEU A 328 33.08 8.88 -43.89
C LEU A 328 34.44 9.55 -44.11
N GLN A 329 35.22 9.60 -43.03
CA GLN A 329 36.62 9.99 -43.04
C GLN A 329 37.44 8.95 -42.28
N GLY A 330 38.35 8.27 -42.96
CA GLY A 330 39.35 7.40 -42.33
C GLY A 330 40.62 8.14 -41.89
N GLY A 331 40.75 9.42 -42.26
CA GLY A 331 41.99 10.17 -42.16
C GLY A 331 42.96 9.86 -43.31
N SER A 332 44.01 10.68 -43.45
CA SER A 332 44.97 10.61 -44.56
C SER A 332 44.32 10.69 -45.96
N GLY A 333 43.18 11.38 -46.07
CA GLY A 333 42.41 11.50 -47.31
C GLY A 333 41.62 10.24 -47.69
N ARG A 334 41.44 9.27 -46.79
CA ARG A 334 40.49 8.15 -46.99
C ARG A 334 39.05 8.58 -46.72
N ASP A 335 38.59 9.55 -47.49
CA ASP A 335 37.31 10.21 -47.28
C ASP A 335 36.35 9.89 -48.44
N VAL A 336 35.10 9.56 -48.12
CA VAL A 336 34.09 9.14 -49.11
C VAL A 336 32.71 9.69 -48.76
N ILE A 337 31.99 10.12 -49.79
CA ILE A 337 30.59 10.56 -49.76
C ILE A 337 29.78 9.54 -50.58
N GLN A 338 28.68 9.06 -50.03
CA GLN A 338 27.70 8.25 -50.77
C GLN A 338 26.36 9.00 -50.82
N LEU A 339 25.81 9.09 -52.03
CA LEU A 339 24.48 9.58 -52.31
C LEU A 339 23.61 8.40 -52.76
N SER A 340 22.31 8.43 -52.49
CA SER A 340 21.36 7.47 -53.04
C SER A 340 20.34 8.16 -53.94
N ASN A 341 20.03 7.50 -55.06
CA ASN A 341 18.95 7.84 -55.96
C ASN A 341 17.77 6.86 -55.79
N PRO A 342 16.79 7.16 -54.92
CA PRO A 342 15.61 6.33 -54.75
C PRO A 342 14.66 6.40 -55.95
N ASN A 343 14.81 7.39 -56.84
CA ASN A 343 14.00 7.57 -58.04
C ASN A 343 14.89 7.59 -59.30
N LEU A 344 15.18 6.40 -59.84
CA LEU A 344 16.01 6.26 -61.05
C LEU A 344 15.44 6.92 -62.33
N PHE A 345 14.25 7.53 -62.26
CA PHE A 345 13.67 8.36 -63.32
C PHE A 345 13.86 9.88 -63.08
N GLU A 346 14.41 10.29 -61.95
CA GLU A 346 14.78 11.69 -61.67
C GLU A 346 16.02 12.09 -62.47
N GLU A 347 15.92 13.20 -63.23
CA GLU A 347 17.08 13.78 -63.91
C GLU A 347 18.07 14.34 -62.87
N THR A 348 19.26 13.75 -62.81
CA THR A 348 20.37 14.22 -61.96
C THR A 348 21.07 15.47 -62.50
N VAL A 349 20.64 16.00 -63.65
CA VAL A 349 21.15 17.24 -64.22
C VAL A 349 20.90 18.42 -63.27
N GLY A 350 21.93 19.24 -63.09
CA GLY A 350 21.90 20.40 -62.20
C GLY A 350 22.09 20.08 -60.72
N TYR A 351 22.34 18.81 -60.35
CA TYR A 351 22.85 18.47 -59.01
C TYR A 351 24.37 18.57 -58.93
N GLU A 352 24.84 19.01 -57.78
CA GLU A 352 26.26 19.11 -57.43
C GLU A 352 26.47 18.89 -55.93
N ILE A 353 27.61 18.30 -55.55
CA ILE A 353 28.07 18.28 -54.17
C ILE A 353 29.01 19.46 -53.93
N VAL A 354 28.72 20.22 -52.87
CA VAL A 354 29.40 21.45 -52.48
C VAL A 354 30.09 21.19 -51.13
N LEU A 355 31.41 20.97 -51.16
CA LEU A 355 32.19 20.73 -49.95
C LEU A 355 32.70 22.07 -49.42
N HIS A 356 32.18 22.49 -48.27
CA HIS A 356 32.66 23.66 -47.56
C HIS A 356 33.87 23.29 -46.70
N GLN A 357 34.98 23.99 -46.93
CA GLN A 357 36.27 23.72 -46.30
C GLN A 357 36.75 24.95 -45.52
N TYR A 358 37.44 24.71 -44.41
CA TYR A 358 38.08 25.75 -43.59
C TYR A 358 39.55 25.43 -43.34
N ASN A 359 40.42 26.42 -43.54
CA ASN A 359 41.85 26.32 -43.25
C ASN A 359 42.15 27.07 -41.94
N PRO A 360 42.43 26.38 -40.81
CA PRO A 360 42.69 27.03 -39.53
C PRO A 360 44.00 27.82 -39.49
N THR A 361 44.96 27.54 -40.38
CA THR A 361 46.26 28.23 -40.43
C THR A 361 46.17 29.56 -41.19
N ALA A 362 45.43 29.57 -42.30
CA ALA A 362 45.20 30.76 -43.12
C ALA A 362 43.95 31.56 -42.69
N SER A 363 43.07 30.96 -41.88
CA SER A 363 41.71 31.47 -41.55
C SER A 363 40.82 31.72 -42.77
N THR A 364 41.04 30.96 -43.85
CA THR A 364 40.28 31.05 -45.11
C THR A 364 39.18 29.99 -45.19
N ARG A 365 38.13 30.30 -45.96
CA ARG A 365 37.12 29.34 -46.41
C ARG A 365 37.27 29.10 -47.90
N ASN A 366 37.23 27.84 -48.29
CA ASN A 366 37.25 27.42 -49.69
C ASN A 366 36.08 26.47 -49.94
N VAL A 367 35.66 26.35 -51.20
CA VAL A 367 34.50 25.56 -51.60
C VAL A 367 34.85 24.77 -52.84
N GLU A 368 34.78 23.45 -52.75
CA GLU A 368 34.91 22.53 -53.88
C GLU A 368 33.51 22.18 -54.41
N ARG A 369 33.34 22.10 -55.73
CA ARG A 369 32.05 21.80 -56.39
C ARG A 369 32.19 20.65 -57.38
N VAL A 370 31.41 19.59 -57.13
CA VAL A 370 31.47 18.31 -57.86
C VAL A 370 30.15 18.07 -58.58
N GLU A 371 30.12 18.35 -59.89
CA GLU A 371 28.94 18.15 -60.74
C GLU A 371 28.56 16.66 -60.88
N ILE A 372 27.25 16.38 -60.89
CA ILE A 372 26.70 15.01 -60.87
C ILE A 372 26.12 14.69 -62.24
N PHE A 373 27.00 14.30 -63.17
CA PHE A 373 26.65 14.19 -64.59
C PHE A 373 25.56 13.14 -64.91
N ARG A 374 25.58 11.96 -64.26
CA ARG A 374 24.54 10.91 -64.34
C ARG A 374 24.59 9.95 -63.14
N ALA A 375 23.50 9.82 -62.39
CA ALA A 375 23.31 8.74 -61.41
C ALA A 375 22.33 7.67 -61.95
N ASN A 376 22.83 6.80 -62.84
CA ASN A 376 22.07 5.67 -63.40
C ASN A 376 21.91 4.49 -62.41
N ASN A 377 22.65 4.51 -61.30
CA ASN A 377 22.66 3.48 -60.25
C ASN A 377 21.92 4.01 -59.01
N ALA A 378 21.46 3.10 -58.15
CA ALA A 378 20.83 3.46 -56.87
C ALA A 378 21.77 4.19 -55.90
N ASN A 379 23.09 4.00 -56.05
CA ASN A 379 24.13 4.68 -55.27
C ASN A 379 25.04 5.48 -56.21
N TYR A 380 25.46 6.67 -55.78
CA TYR A 380 26.46 7.52 -56.45
C TYR A 380 27.56 7.85 -55.43
N ILE A 381 28.78 7.39 -55.71
CA ILE A 381 29.90 7.40 -54.76
C ILE A 381 30.94 8.43 -55.22
N ILE A 382 31.35 9.31 -54.32
CA ILE A 382 32.39 10.31 -54.57
C ILE A 382 33.51 10.09 -53.53
N ILE A 383 34.74 9.89 -54.00
CA ILE A 383 35.91 9.68 -53.13
C ILE A 383 36.84 10.89 -53.17
N ASN A 384 37.66 11.06 -52.14
CA ASN A 384 38.77 12.00 -52.20
C ASN A 384 39.82 11.50 -53.21
N GLU A 385 40.40 12.41 -54.02
CA GLU A 385 41.39 12.11 -55.07
C GLU A 385 42.65 11.32 -54.60
N ILE A 386 42.94 11.29 -53.29
CA ILE A 386 44.07 10.50 -52.72
C ILE A 386 43.65 9.19 -52.04
N PHE A 387 42.39 8.76 -52.15
CA PHE A 387 41.89 7.52 -51.53
C PHE A 387 42.25 6.26 -52.35
N TYR A 388 43.55 6.01 -52.55
CA TYR A 388 44.05 4.97 -53.45
C TYR A 388 43.70 3.53 -53.06
N ASP A 389 43.39 3.25 -51.79
CA ASP A 389 43.00 1.92 -51.28
C ASP A 389 41.49 1.77 -51.00
N PHE A 390 40.66 2.61 -51.63
CA PHE A 390 39.19 2.57 -51.52
C PHE A 390 38.58 1.19 -51.80
N PHE A 391 39.09 0.48 -52.82
CA PHE A 391 38.59 -0.85 -53.20
C PHE A 391 39.10 -1.99 -52.29
N ASP A 392 40.16 -1.77 -51.51
CA ASP A 392 40.64 -2.74 -50.52
C ASP A 392 39.86 -2.63 -49.18
N LEU A 393 39.19 -1.49 -48.95
CA LEU A 393 38.51 -1.16 -47.69
C LEU A 393 36.97 -1.14 -47.78
N THR A 394 36.38 -1.29 -48.96
CA THR A 394 34.92 -1.17 -49.18
C THR A 394 34.36 -2.31 -50.04
N ASN A 395 33.02 -2.45 -50.06
CA ASN A 395 32.32 -3.37 -50.98
C ASN A 395 31.97 -2.70 -52.34
N ALA A 396 32.55 -1.54 -52.64
CA ALA A 396 32.31 -0.86 -53.89
C ALA A 396 33.12 -1.52 -55.03
N GLN A 397 32.56 -1.53 -56.24
CA GLN A 397 33.26 -1.98 -57.46
C GLN A 397 33.51 -0.82 -58.44
N TYR A 398 33.10 0.38 -58.07
CA TYR A 398 33.24 1.63 -58.81
C TYR A 398 33.16 2.80 -57.83
N TYR A 399 33.63 3.96 -58.27
CA TYR A 399 33.18 5.27 -57.80
C TYR A 399 32.73 6.07 -59.02
N ASN A 400 32.05 7.19 -58.82
CA ASN A 400 31.43 7.97 -59.89
C ASN A 400 32.16 9.29 -60.19
N ASN A 401 32.76 9.92 -59.18
CA ASN A 401 33.53 11.14 -59.32
C ASN A 401 34.54 11.28 -58.15
N GLU A 402 35.42 12.27 -58.21
CA GLU A 402 36.43 12.57 -57.18
C GLU A 402 36.19 13.97 -56.58
N PHE A 403 36.76 14.24 -55.40
CA PHE A 403 36.79 15.59 -54.78
C PHE A 403 38.16 15.94 -54.20
N HIS A 404 38.55 17.21 -54.27
CA HIS A 404 39.77 17.72 -53.64
C HIS A 404 39.50 18.28 -52.23
N VAL A 405 40.41 18.04 -51.29
CA VAL A 405 40.49 18.74 -50.00
C VAL A 405 41.79 19.52 -49.95
N GLU A 406 41.71 20.84 -49.81
CA GLU A 406 42.89 21.70 -49.84
C GLU A 406 43.88 21.38 -48.72
N ASN A 407 45.17 21.47 -49.04
CA ASN A 407 46.24 21.16 -48.11
C ASN A 407 46.18 22.02 -46.83
N GLY A 408 46.04 21.38 -45.68
CA GLY A 408 45.89 22.02 -44.37
C GLY A 408 44.47 22.50 -44.05
N SER A 409 43.50 22.27 -44.94
CA SER A 409 42.07 22.52 -44.71
C SER A 409 41.35 21.25 -44.21
N TYR A 410 40.14 21.42 -43.69
CA TYR A 410 39.22 20.32 -43.40
C TYR A 410 37.78 20.65 -43.81
N ILE A 411 36.97 19.63 -44.05
CA ILE A 411 35.54 19.75 -44.35
C ILE A 411 34.78 20.21 -43.10
N VAL A 412 33.96 21.25 -43.24
CA VAL A 412 33.06 21.76 -42.18
C VAL A 412 31.58 21.51 -42.51
N ALA A 413 31.25 21.42 -43.80
CA ALA A 413 29.95 20.96 -44.28
C ALA A 413 30.01 20.36 -45.68
N ILE A 414 29.02 19.56 -46.01
CA ILE A 414 28.74 19.04 -47.35
C ILE A 414 27.27 19.36 -47.64
N ALA A 415 27.03 20.14 -48.70
CA ALA A 415 25.70 20.37 -49.22
C ALA A 415 25.52 19.62 -50.54
N LEU A 416 24.38 18.97 -50.73
CA LEU A 416 23.89 18.59 -52.06
C LEU A 416 23.03 19.77 -52.54
N GLU A 417 23.51 20.50 -53.53
CA GLU A 417 22.75 21.55 -54.20
C GLU A 417 22.10 21.02 -55.47
N ARG A 418 20.93 21.56 -55.82
CA ARG A 418 20.34 21.45 -57.16
C ARG A 418 20.05 22.86 -57.69
N ASN A 419 20.64 23.22 -58.82
CA ASN A 419 20.53 24.56 -59.43
C ASN A 419 20.80 25.71 -58.44
N GLY A 420 21.79 25.54 -57.54
CA GLY A 420 22.14 26.51 -56.50
C GLY A 420 21.18 26.58 -55.30
N GLN A 421 20.29 25.60 -55.12
CA GLN A 421 19.46 25.44 -53.91
C GLN A 421 19.88 24.19 -53.14
N ILE A 422 20.19 24.32 -51.85
CA ILE A 422 20.52 23.18 -50.98
C ILE A 422 19.28 22.29 -50.84
N VAL A 423 19.38 21.04 -51.29
CA VAL A 423 18.37 20.00 -51.05
C VAL A 423 18.72 19.12 -49.85
N ASP A 424 20.01 19.03 -49.51
CA ASP A 424 20.51 18.20 -48.42
C ASP A 424 21.75 18.84 -47.79
N LEU A 425 21.86 18.82 -46.46
CA LEU A 425 22.95 19.46 -45.72
C LEU A 425 23.46 18.57 -44.59
N LEU A 426 24.78 18.41 -44.56
CA LEU A 426 25.53 17.75 -43.51
C LEU A 426 26.58 18.72 -42.95
N GLY A 427 26.49 19.08 -41.67
CA GLY A 427 27.34 20.09 -41.04
C GLY A 427 26.82 21.53 -41.15
N ASP A 428 27.71 22.51 -40.92
CA ASP A 428 27.43 23.94 -40.99
C ASP A 428 28.47 24.64 -41.90
N PRO A 429 28.07 25.19 -43.07
CA PRO A 429 28.96 25.91 -44.00
C PRO A 429 29.70 27.10 -43.37
N THR A 430 29.17 27.64 -42.26
CA THR A 430 29.74 28.77 -41.51
C THR A 430 30.58 28.34 -40.31
N SER A 431 30.69 27.05 -40.01
CA SER A 431 31.53 26.53 -38.92
C SER A 431 33.02 26.76 -39.18
N THR A 432 33.80 26.97 -38.11
CA THR A 432 35.29 26.95 -38.12
C THR A 432 35.84 25.73 -37.38
N THR A 433 35.06 24.65 -37.37
CA THR A 433 35.33 23.36 -36.71
C THR A 433 35.00 22.25 -37.69
N ALA A 434 35.87 21.25 -37.80
CA ALA A 434 35.67 20.12 -38.71
C ALA A 434 34.34 19.39 -38.43
N LEU A 435 33.74 18.84 -39.50
CA LEU A 435 32.51 18.05 -39.42
C LEU A 435 32.71 16.76 -38.62
N LEU A 436 33.88 16.12 -38.74
CA LEU A 436 34.30 14.96 -37.95
C LEU A 436 35.70 15.19 -37.36
N PRO A 437 35.84 15.94 -36.24
CA PRO A 437 37.15 16.33 -35.69
C PRO A 437 38.06 15.17 -35.27
N ASN A 438 37.49 13.97 -35.06
CA ASN A 438 38.19 12.76 -34.64
C ASN A 438 38.21 11.67 -35.73
N ASN A 439 37.96 12.04 -37.00
CA ASN A 439 37.57 11.11 -38.07
C ASN A 439 36.27 10.33 -37.71
N GLY A 440 35.91 9.31 -38.47
CA GLY A 440 34.70 8.51 -38.25
C GLY A 440 33.78 8.51 -39.47
N GLY A 441 32.48 8.49 -39.23
CA GLY A 441 31.49 8.72 -40.28
C GLY A 441 30.11 9.06 -39.76
N LEU A 442 29.24 9.45 -40.66
CA LEU A 442 27.81 9.65 -40.45
C LEU A 442 27.07 8.87 -41.54
N ALA A 443 26.25 7.91 -41.14
CA ALA A 443 25.38 7.15 -42.04
C ALA A 443 23.91 7.43 -41.66
N ARG A 444 23.10 7.86 -42.62
CA ARG A 444 21.70 8.24 -42.40
C ARG A 444 20.86 7.00 -42.06
N TYR A 445 19.89 7.15 -41.14
CA TYR A 445 18.97 6.06 -40.83
C TYR A 445 18.09 5.73 -42.04
N SER A 446 17.94 4.44 -42.36
CA SER A 446 17.23 3.94 -43.57
C SER A 446 15.73 4.24 -43.65
N ARG A 447 15.14 4.90 -42.64
CA ARG A 447 13.79 5.49 -42.71
C ARG A 447 13.73 6.76 -43.56
N PHE A 448 14.87 7.41 -43.79
CA PHE A 448 14.98 8.62 -44.61
C PHE A 448 15.43 8.22 -46.03
N GLN A 449 14.70 8.71 -47.02
CA GLN A 449 14.90 8.46 -48.46
C GLN A 449 14.91 9.79 -49.25
N SER A 450 15.24 10.89 -48.57
CA SER A 450 15.26 12.25 -49.14
C SER A 450 16.24 13.13 -48.36
N GLY A 451 16.57 14.29 -48.93
CA GLY A 451 17.46 15.29 -48.33
C GLY A 451 16.77 16.19 -47.31
N SER A 452 17.55 16.78 -46.39
CA SER A 452 17.11 17.89 -45.55
C SER A 452 18.03 19.09 -45.75
N SER A 453 17.48 20.24 -46.14
CA SER A 453 18.25 21.49 -46.32
C SER A 453 18.81 22.08 -45.02
N ILE A 454 18.52 21.45 -43.87
CA ILE A 454 19.05 21.75 -42.54
C ILE A 454 19.67 20.48 -41.96
N PHE A 455 20.89 20.57 -41.43
CA PHE A 455 21.58 19.45 -40.81
C PHE A 455 20.97 19.10 -39.43
N GLU A 456 20.13 18.08 -39.39
CA GLU A 456 19.58 17.50 -38.17
C GLU A 456 20.36 16.24 -37.75
N SER A 457 21.14 16.33 -36.68
CA SER A 457 21.99 15.22 -36.21
C SER A 457 21.20 13.95 -35.83
N SER A 458 19.92 14.10 -35.46
CA SER A 458 18.98 12.99 -35.20
C SER A 458 18.61 12.14 -36.43
N GLU A 459 19.06 12.52 -37.63
CA GLU A 459 18.90 11.72 -38.85
C GLU A 459 20.04 10.71 -39.09
N TRP A 460 21.14 10.82 -38.33
CA TRP A 460 22.40 10.12 -38.61
C TRP A 460 22.85 9.22 -37.46
N ARG A 461 23.41 8.07 -37.81
CA ARG A 461 24.20 7.22 -36.92
C ARG A 461 25.68 7.52 -37.11
N GLN A 462 26.39 7.81 -36.03
CA GLN A 462 27.85 7.95 -36.06
C GLN A 462 28.54 6.59 -36.23
N LEU A 463 29.55 6.54 -37.11
CA LEU A 463 30.42 5.39 -37.37
C LEU A 463 31.81 5.62 -36.77
N GLN A 464 32.54 4.52 -36.52
CA GLN A 464 33.92 4.58 -36.02
C GLN A 464 34.92 4.91 -37.15
N PRO A 465 36.09 5.49 -36.85
CA PRO A 465 37.13 5.75 -37.86
C PRO A 465 37.52 4.49 -38.62
N GLY A 466 37.36 4.50 -39.94
CA GLY A 466 37.62 3.36 -40.83
C GLY A 466 36.50 2.33 -40.97
N ASP A 467 35.31 2.54 -40.38
CA ASP A 467 34.15 1.69 -40.60
C ASP A 467 33.43 2.04 -41.91
N TYR A 468 33.93 1.54 -43.05
CA TYR A 468 33.27 1.69 -44.35
C TYR A 468 32.14 0.69 -44.60
N SER A 469 31.61 0.04 -43.56
CA SER A 469 30.68 -1.09 -43.74
C SER A 469 29.31 -0.70 -44.28
N THR A 470 28.99 0.59 -44.50
CA THR A 470 27.76 1.07 -45.15
C THR A 470 27.92 1.42 -46.64
N ILE A 471 29.16 1.54 -47.14
CA ILE A 471 29.41 1.90 -48.54
C ILE A 471 29.01 0.75 -49.48
N ASN A 472 28.26 1.10 -50.53
CA ASN A 472 27.70 0.24 -51.56
C ASN A 472 26.88 -0.95 -51.00
N LYS A 473 25.91 -0.64 -50.13
CA LYS A 473 24.89 -1.58 -49.61
C LYS A 473 23.47 -1.16 -50.00
#